data_AF-A0A0B6Z3D2-F1
#
_entry.id   AF-A0A0B6Z3D2-F1
#
_cell.length_a   1.000
_cell.length_b   1.000
_cell.length_c   1.000
_cell.angle_alpha   90.00
_cell.angle_beta   90.00
_cell.angle_gamma   90.00
#
_symmetry.space_group_name_H-M   'P 1'
#
loop_
_entity.id
_entity.type
_entity.pdbx_description
1 polymer ?
#
loop_
_entity_poly.entity_id
_entity_poly.type
_entity_poly.pdbx_seq_one_letter_code
_entity_poly.pdbx_strand_id
1 'polypeptide(L)'
;FIIVLTQNSLDRCMEDDDKKDWVHREITAAIDAGSNIIPLLDNFRWPSPETLPEDMRSICYFNAVRWIHDYQDACVDKLEKFLRGETNPQLRHPVSTVSTTCSSNNTPGFESPNSPPYQRAQGLRKMSSIESPVDSS
;
A
#
# COMPACT_ATOMS: atom_id res chain seq x y z
N PHE A 1 -14.04 -1.05 -9.16
CA PHE A 1 -14.83 0.19 -9.25
C PHE A 1 -13.85 1.36 -9.32
N ILE A 2 -13.98 2.24 -10.31
CA ILE A 2 -13.17 3.47 -10.41
C ILE A 2 -14.13 4.63 -10.22
N ILE A 3 -13.76 5.59 -9.38
CA ILE A 3 -14.50 6.82 -9.18
C ILE A 3 -13.60 8.02 -9.47
N VAL A 4 -14.07 8.94 -10.30
CA VAL A 4 -13.37 10.19 -10.60
C VAL A 4 -13.83 11.25 -9.60
N LEU A 5 -12.90 11.77 -8.81
CA LEU A 5 -13.12 12.84 -7.86
C LEU A 5 -12.44 14.11 -8.41
N THR A 6 -13.24 14.97 -9.02
CA THR A 6 -12.86 16.34 -9.37
C THR A 6 -13.14 17.28 -8.20
N GLN A 7 -12.70 18.54 -8.30
CA GLN A 7 -12.98 19.56 -7.29
C GLN A 7 -14.48 19.60 -6.89
N ASN A 8 -14.75 19.66 -5.58
CA ASN A 8 -16.10 19.70 -4.98
C ASN A 8 -16.99 18.45 -5.22
N SER A 9 -16.44 17.33 -5.72
CA SER A 9 -17.24 16.11 -6.04
C SER A 9 -17.98 15.48 -4.85
N LEU A 10 -17.45 15.60 -3.63
CA LEU A 10 -18.06 15.01 -2.42
C LEU A 10 -18.91 16.01 -1.62
N ASP A 11 -19.00 17.28 -2.02
CA ASP A 11 -19.68 18.32 -1.24
C ASP A 11 -21.16 18.03 -1.05
N ARG A 12 -21.81 17.44 -2.05
CA ARG A 12 -23.22 16.99 -1.98
C ARG A 12 -23.43 15.77 -1.08
N CYS A 13 -22.35 15.09 -0.67
CA CYS A 13 -22.42 13.90 0.18
C CYS A 13 -22.22 14.21 1.67
N MET A 14 -21.70 15.39 2.04
CA MET A 14 -21.22 15.67 3.41
C MET A 14 -22.33 15.66 4.49
N GLU A 15 -23.59 15.84 4.09
CA GLU A 15 -24.77 15.84 4.96
C GLU A 15 -25.91 14.97 4.38
N ASP A 16 -25.57 13.97 3.55
CA ASP A 16 -26.54 13.16 2.80
C ASP A 16 -26.92 11.84 3.51
N ASP A 17 -27.32 11.90 4.78
CA ASP A 17 -27.70 10.71 5.57
C ASP A 17 -28.86 9.90 4.92
N ASP A 18 -29.71 10.57 4.14
CA ASP A 18 -30.83 9.96 3.39
C ASP A 18 -30.40 9.25 2.09
N LYS A 19 -29.11 9.29 1.71
CA LYS A 19 -28.54 8.71 0.47
C LYS A 19 -29.24 9.21 -0.81
N LYS A 20 -29.51 10.51 -0.88
CA LYS A 20 -30.16 11.15 -2.04
C LYS A 20 -29.18 11.36 -3.20
N ASP A 21 -27.88 11.55 -2.92
CA ASP A 21 -26.87 11.71 -3.96
C ASP A 21 -26.51 10.36 -4.61
N TRP A 22 -26.38 10.36 -5.93
CA TRP A 22 -25.97 9.19 -6.69
C TRP A 22 -24.56 8.71 -6.32
N VAL A 23 -23.62 9.65 -6.09
CA VAL A 23 -22.23 9.36 -5.75
C VAL A 23 -22.14 8.68 -4.39
N HIS A 24 -22.90 9.16 -3.41
CA HIS A 24 -23.02 8.50 -2.11
C HIS A 24 -23.52 7.05 -2.27
N ARG A 25 -24.63 6.86 -2.98
CA ARG A 25 -25.21 5.52 -3.23
C ARG A 25 -24.24 4.57 -3.94
N GLU A 26 -23.49 5.02 -4.95
CA GLU A 26 -22.49 4.19 -5.64
C GLU A 26 -21.30 3.85 -4.74
N ILE A 27 -20.78 4.80 -3.97
CA ILE A 27 -19.65 4.57 -3.06
C ILE A 27 -20.06 3.55 -1.99
N THR A 28 -21.19 3.73 -1.31
CA THR A 28 -21.67 2.78 -0.30
C THR A 28 -21.93 1.40 -0.91
N ALA A 29 -22.59 1.31 -2.07
CA ALA A 29 -22.82 0.02 -2.73
C ALA A 29 -21.52 -0.70 -3.13
N ALA A 30 -20.48 0.05 -3.54
CA ALA A 30 -19.18 -0.51 -3.86
C ALA A 30 -18.43 -1.00 -2.60
N ILE A 31 -18.56 -0.30 -1.48
CA ILE A 31 -18.01 -0.69 -0.16
C ILE A 31 -18.72 -1.97 0.33
N ASP A 32 -20.05 -1.97 0.35
CA ASP A 32 -20.87 -3.12 0.78
C ASP A 32 -20.61 -4.38 -0.06
N ALA A 33 -20.36 -4.21 -1.36
CA ALA A 33 -19.99 -5.29 -2.27
C ALA A 33 -18.54 -5.78 -2.13
N GLY A 34 -17.72 -5.17 -1.25
CA GLY A 34 -16.30 -5.50 -1.10
C GLY A 34 -15.48 -5.24 -2.38
N SER A 35 -15.89 -4.26 -3.20
CA SER A 35 -15.23 -3.97 -4.48
C SER A 35 -13.82 -3.42 -4.27
N ASN A 36 -12.90 -3.72 -5.19
CA ASN A 36 -11.67 -2.95 -5.32
C ASN A 36 -12.00 -1.54 -5.81
N ILE A 37 -12.03 -0.55 -4.91
CA ILE A 37 -12.32 0.85 -5.22
C ILE A 37 -11.01 1.60 -5.45
N ILE A 38 -10.92 2.29 -6.60
CA ILE A 38 -9.75 3.10 -6.98
C ILE A 38 -10.22 4.54 -7.23
N PRO A 39 -10.01 5.47 -6.27
CA PRO A 39 -10.28 6.89 -6.48
C PRO A 39 -9.26 7.53 -7.43
N LEU A 40 -9.71 8.21 -8.47
CA LEU A 40 -8.90 9.05 -9.36
C LEU A 40 -9.11 10.52 -8.98
N LEU A 41 -8.08 11.20 -8.45
CA LEU A 41 -8.18 12.54 -7.89
C LEU A 41 -7.68 13.60 -8.87
N ASP A 42 -8.56 14.47 -9.35
CA ASP A 42 -8.23 15.58 -10.26
C ASP A 42 -8.54 16.93 -9.60
N ASN A 43 -7.50 17.72 -9.30
CA ASN A 43 -7.54 18.93 -8.46
C ASN A 43 -8.32 18.81 -7.14
N PHE A 44 -8.57 17.59 -6.70
CA PHE A 44 -9.41 17.28 -5.54
C PHE A 44 -8.61 17.24 -4.24
N ARG A 45 -9.29 17.67 -3.17
CA ARG A 45 -8.84 17.61 -1.78
C ARG A 45 -9.86 16.79 -0.99
N TRP A 46 -9.37 15.82 -0.24
CA TRP A 46 -10.20 15.09 0.71
C TRP A 46 -10.78 16.05 1.76
N PRO A 47 -12.09 16.01 2.05
CA PRO A 47 -12.65 16.68 3.21
C PRO A 47 -12.18 16.01 4.50
N SER A 48 -12.57 16.56 5.65
CA SER A 48 -12.42 15.82 6.91
C SER A 48 -13.23 14.52 6.81
N PRO A 49 -12.69 13.35 7.18
CA PRO A 49 -13.49 12.12 7.23
C PRO A 49 -14.74 12.31 8.10
N GLU A 50 -14.65 13.10 9.17
CA GLU A 50 -15.75 13.39 10.09
C GLU A 50 -16.95 14.10 9.45
N THR A 51 -16.74 14.82 8.33
CA THR A 51 -17.81 15.47 7.56
C THR A 51 -18.30 14.62 6.39
N LEU A 52 -18.05 13.30 6.41
CA LEU A 52 -18.67 12.34 5.50
C LEU A 52 -19.53 11.34 6.30
N PRO A 53 -20.68 10.89 5.76
CA PRO A 53 -21.49 9.83 6.35
C PRO A 53 -20.67 8.58 6.68
N GLU A 54 -21.00 7.92 7.79
CA GLU A 54 -20.16 6.87 8.40
C GLU A 54 -19.93 5.68 7.46
N ASP A 55 -20.92 5.31 6.66
CA ASP A 55 -20.87 4.20 5.71
C ASP A 55 -19.95 4.47 4.52
N MET A 56 -19.96 5.70 3.97
CA MET A 56 -19.09 6.06 2.85
C MET A 56 -17.71 6.58 3.26
N ARG A 57 -17.51 7.03 4.51
CA ARG A 57 -16.27 7.62 5.05
C ARG A 57 -15.01 6.79 4.80
N SER A 58 -15.15 5.47 4.69
CA SER A 58 -14.05 4.56 4.37
C SER A 58 -13.35 4.89 3.03
N ILE A 59 -14.04 5.57 2.09
CA ILE A 59 -13.52 5.98 0.78
C ILE A 59 -12.20 6.76 0.86
N CYS A 60 -12.00 7.54 1.93
CA CYS A 60 -10.80 8.35 2.17
C CYS A 60 -9.51 7.52 2.38
N TYR A 61 -9.64 6.22 2.69
CA TYR A 61 -8.50 5.34 3.00
C TYR A 61 -8.12 4.39 1.85
N PHE A 62 -8.84 4.43 0.72
CA PHE A 62 -8.51 3.59 -0.44
C PHE A 62 -7.28 4.12 -1.21
N ASN A 63 -6.63 3.22 -1.94
CA ASN A 63 -5.43 3.52 -2.72
C ASN A 63 -5.76 4.42 -3.92
N ALA A 64 -5.64 5.73 -3.74
CA ALA A 64 -5.94 6.71 -4.77
C ALA A 64 -4.81 6.91 -5.81
N VAL A 65 -5.22 7.23 -7.03
CA VAL A 65 -4.35 7.73 -8.11
C VAL A 65 -4.59 9.23 -8.21
N ARG A 66 -3.57 10.06 -8.00
CA ARG A 66 -3.65 11.49 -8.34
C ARG A 66 -3.46 11.63 -9.85
N TRP A 67 -4.39 12.33 -10.50
CA TRP A 67 -4.25 12.73 -11.90
C TRP A 67 -3.26 13.90 -11.99
N ILE A 68 -2.37 13.85 -12.98
CA ILE A 68 -1.45 14.94 -13.29
C ILE A 68 -1.44 15.09 -14.81
N HIS A 69 -1.93 16.23 -15.30
CA HIS A 69 -2.14 16.45 -16.74
C HIS A 69 -0.86 16.35 -17.60
N ASP A 70 0.31 16.60 -17.01
CA ASP A 70 1.60 16.49 -17.70
C ASP A 70 2.16 15.05 -17.73
N TYR A 71 1.60 14.13 -16.93
CA TYR A 71 2.09 12.77 -16.73
C TYR A 71 0.97 11.73 -16.77
N GLN A 72 0.00 11.93 -17.67
CA GLN A 72 -1.23 11.11 -17.76
C GLN A 72 -0.92 9.62 -17.99
N ASP A 73 0.06 9.31 -18.84
CA ASP A 73 0.50 7.93 -19.09
C ASP A 73 0.91 7.20 -17.80
N ALA A 74 1.68 7.87 -16.93
CA ALA A 74 2.09 7.33 -15.64
C ALA A 74 0.91 7.17 -14.65
N CYS A 75 -0.11 8.02 -14.75
CA CYS A 75 -1.36 7.86 -13.99
C CYS A 75 -2.15 6.62 -14.48
N VAL A 76 -2.21 6.40 -15.80
CA VAL A 76 -2.86 5.22 -16.41
C VAL A 76 -2.12 3.92 -16.06
N ASP A 77 -0.79 3.89 -16.16
CA ASP A 77 0.04 2.75 -15.74
C ASP A 77 -0.20 2.37 -14.26
N LYS A 78 -0.37 3.37 -13.39
CA LYS A 78 -0.66 3.15 -11.96
C LYS A 78 -2.07 2.61 -11.75
N LEU A 79 -3.05 3.13 -12.49
CA LEU A 79 -4.43 2.67 -12.47
C LEU A 79 -4.55 1.22 -12.96
N GLU A 80 -3.82 0.85 -14.02
CA GLU A 80 -3.78 -0.52 -14.54
C GLU A 80 -3.28 -1.52 -13.49
N LYS A 81 -2.18 -1.21 -12.80
CA LYS A 81 -1.62 -2.05 -11.72
C LYS A 81 -2.61 -2.26 -10.57
N PHE A 82 -3.33 -1.20 -10.19
CA PHE A 82 -4.39 -1.28 -9.18
C PHE A 82 -5.59 -2.12 -9.66
N LEU A 83 -5.97 -2.05 -10.94
CA LEU A 83 -7.02 -2.90 -11.53
C LEU A 83 -6.61 -4.37 -11.60
N ARG A 84 -5.35 -4.67 -11.91
CA ARG A 84 -4.78 -6.03 -11.94
C ARG A 84 -4.66 -6.67 -10.55
N GLY A 85 -4.82 -5.88 -9.48
CA GLY A 85 -4.73 -6.36 -8.10
C GLY A 85 -3.29 -6.58 -7.62
N GLU A 86 -2.30 -5.95 -8.26
CA GLU A 86 -0.87 -6.13 -7.96
C GLU A 86 -0.44 -5.42 -6.66
N THR A 87 -1.38 -4.82 -5.93
CA THR A 87 -1.10 -3.98 -4.75
C THR A 87 -1.88 -4.41 -3.50
N ASN A 88 -1.17 -5.16 -2.65
CA ASN A 88 -1.40 -5.42 -1.22
C ASN A 88 -2.64 -6.27 -0.82
N PRO A 89 -2.47 -7.50 -0.28
CA PRO A 89 -3.58 -8.41 0.10
C PRO A 89 -4.30 -8.06 1.42
N GLN A 90 -4.35 -6.78 1.83
CA GLN A 90 -4.74 -6.37 3.20
C GLN A 90 -6.25 -6.19 3.48
N LEU A 91 -7.14 -6.59 2.55
CA LEU A 91 -8.59 -6.63 2.81
C LEU A 91 -9.24 -7.96 2.39
N ARG A 92 -8.55 -9.09 2.62
CA ARG A 92 -9.24 -10.37 2.77
C ARG A 92 -9.79 -10.46 4.19
N HIS A 93 -11.10 -10.22 4.34
CA HIS A 93 -11.79 -10.47 5.61
C HIS A 93 -11.49 -11.91 6.08
N PRO A 94 -11.11 -12.14 7.35
CA PRO A 94 -10.87 -13.48 7.84
C PRO A 94 -12.20 -14.23 7.95
N VAL A 95 -12.48 -15.10 6.98
CA VAL A 95 -13.60 -16.03 7.12
C VAL A 95 -13.28 -17.02 8.23
N SER A 96 -13.99 -16.89 9.34
CA SER A 96 -13.88 -17.82 10.47
C SER A 96 -14.31 -19.22 10.03
N THR A 97 -13.33 -20.11 9.80
CA THR A 97 -13.57 -21.55 9.69
C THR A 97 -12.64 -22.28 10.63
N VAL A 98 -13.16 -22.55 11.84
CA VAL A 98 -12.56 -23.51 12.77
C VAL A 98 -12.70 -24.92 12.18
N SER A 99 -11.59 -25.64 12.00
CA SER A 99 -11.47 -27.10 12.25
C SER A 99 -10.05 -27.64 12.00
N THR A 100 -9.24 -27.65 13.06
CA THR A 100 -8.61 -28.86 13.64
C THR A 100 -7.98 -29.95 12.72
N THR A 101 -6.64 -30.12 12.86
CA THR A 101 -5.82 -31.35 12.65
C THR A 101 -5.60 -31.91 11.22
N CYS A 102 -4.48 -32.57 10.86
CA CYS A 102 -3.25 -32.91 11.61
C CYS A 102 -2.02 -33.15 10.68
N SER A 103 -0.83 -33.15 11.30
CA SER A 103 0.37 -33.94 10.96
C SER A 103 1.05 -33.82 9.59
N SER A 104 2.23 -33.20 9.60
CA SER A 104 3.42 -33.76 8.91
C SER A 104 4.67 -33.39 9.71
N ASN A 105 5.37 -34.40 10.20
CA ASN A 105 6.63 -34.23 10.94
C ASN A 105 7.75 -33.80 9.99
N ASN A 106 8.55 -32.80 10.38
CA ASN A 106 10.01 -32.81 10.24
C ASN A 106 10.63 -31.53 10.86
N THR A 107 11.25 -31.70 12.01
CA THR A 107 12.22 -30.82 12.67
C THR A 107 13.47 -31.67 13.00
N PRO A 108 14.68 -31.12 13.25
CA PRO A 108 14.92 -29.82 13.88
C PRO A 108 16.02 -28.92 13.25
N GLY A 109 16.02 -27.66 13.67
CA GLY A 109 17.02 -26.65 13.33
C GLY A 109 16.82 -25.39 14.17
N PHE A 110 16.87 -25.53 15.49
CA PHE A 110 16.65 -24.44 16.44
C PHE A 110 17.95 -23.70 16.74
N GLU A 111 18.04 -22.44 16.34
CA GLU A 111 18.98 -21.49 16.94
C GLU A 111 18.19 -20.26 17.43
N SER A 112 18.34 -19.96 18.72
CA SER A 112 17.59 -18.93 19.43
C SER A 112 18.32 -17.57 19.37
N PRO A 113 17.62 -16.42 19.39
CA PRO A 113 18.25 -15.13 19.17
C PRO A 113 18.88 -14.59 20.47
N ASN A 114 20.20 -14.77 20.65
CA ASN A 114 21.06 -13.90 21.47
C ASN A 114 22.54 -14.30 21.39
N SER A 115 23.32 -13.66 20.50
CA SER A 115 24.80 -13.61 20.57
C SER A 115 25.31 -12.40 19.78
N PRO A 116 26.31 -11.64 20.31
CA PRO A 116 26.75 -10.39 19.70
C PRO A 116 27.68 -10.61 18.49
N PRO A 117 27.79 -9.63 17.57
CA PRO A 117 28.70 -9.75 16.43
C PRO A 117 30.13 -9.47 16.87
N TYR A 118 31.05 -10.43 16.68
CA TYR A 118 32.43 -10.22 16.24
C TYR A 118 33.20 -11.56 16.19
N GLN A 119 34.29 -11.58 15.43
CA GLN A 119 35.40 -12.55 15.50
C GLN A 119 35.29 -13.88 14.74
N ARG A 120 35.66 -13.83 13.45
CA ARG A 120 36.57 -14.85 12.88
C ARG A 120 37.56 -14.25 11.89
N ALA A 121 38.74 -13.90 12.40
CA ALA A 121 39.94 -13.71 11.58
C ALA A 121 40.89 -14.88 11.82
N GLN A 122 41.48 -15.44 10.74
CA GLN A 122 42.94 -15.54 10.55
C GLN A 122 43.34 -16.53 9.43
N GLY A 123 44.41 -16.16 8.72
CA GLY A 123 45.14 -16.95 7.71
C GLY A 123 44.89 -16.49 6.28
N LEU A 124 45.89 -16.10 5.46
CA LEU A 124 47.33 -15.81 5.65
C LEU A 124 47.76 -15.02 4.38
N ARG A 125 48.76 -14.12 4.28
CA ARG A 125 50.01 -13.83 5.05
C ARG A 125 50.31 -12.30 5.07
N LYS A 126 51.31 -11.90 5.86
CA LYS A 126 52.23 -10.75 5.66
C LYS A 126 52.97 -10.85 4.30
N MET A 127 53.61 -9.84 3.69
CA MET A 127 54.04 -8.47 4.06
C MET A 127 54.17 -7.64 2.74
N SER A 128 54.70 -6.41 2.60
CA SER A 128 55.42 -5.44 3.47
C SER A 128 55.37 -4.04 2.82
N SER A 129 55.53 -2.96 3.60
CA SER A 129 55.72 -1.59 3.08
C SER A 129 57.15 -1.34 2.56
N ILE A 130 57.31 -0.56 1.50
CA ILE A 130 58.50 0.28 1.22
C ILE A 130 58.09 1.56 0.44
N GLU A 131 58.93 2.58 0.58
CA GLU A 131 58.76 4.01 0.28
C GLU A 131 58.31 4.44 -1.13
N SER A 132 57.71 5.63 -1.16
CA SER A 132 57.58 6.48 -2.35
C SER A 132 58.94 7.08 -2.76
N PRO A 133 59.29 7.11 -4.05
CA PRO A 133 60.28 8.04 -4.58
C PRO A 133 59.61 9.32 -5.07
N VAL A 134 60.16 10.46 -4.67
CA VAL A 134 60.07 11.71 -5.44
C VAL A 134 61.13 11.66 -6.53
N ASP A 135 60.79 11.98 -7.79
CA ASP A 135 61.59 12.88 -8.66
C ASP A 135 60.81 13.26 -9.94
N SER A 136 61.44 14.14 -10.71
CA SER A 136 60.91 15.12 -11.65
C SER A 136 61.03 14.69 -13.11
N SER A 137 60.24 15.34 -13.98
CA SER A 137 60.68 15.91 -15.27
C SER A 137 59.68 16.97 -15.73
#